data_AF-A0A1W1DGU8-F1
#
_entry.id   AF-A0A1W1DGU8-F1
#
_cell.length_a   1.000
_cell.length_b   1.000
_cell.length_c   1.000
_cell.angle_alpha   90.00
_cell.angle_beta   90.00
_cell.angle_gamma   90.00
#
_symmetry.space_group_name_H-M   'P 1'
#
loop_
_entity.id
_entity.type
_entity.pdbx_description
1 polymer ?
#
loop_
_entity_poly.entity_id
_entity_poly.type
_entity_poly.pdbx_seq_one_letter_code
_entity_poly.pdbx_strand_id
1 'polypeptide(L)'
;MFIIMSFAFGMAFFILILMASYNWTERPLGDAVVNRLGNLLGVFVAAVMYFVAVYHLGNLYLAENADVENFMLVDGGIYTNLFWYGQIILGGLVPMALIYHPALKGNRTTLGLASLLVLIGGVVQLYVLIIGGQAYPLEMFPGKEILEGYGGIAAYTPSLPETVLGIGGIAVALIAVVFLVKFLPFLPESLADEVADPHHKG
;
A
#
# COMPACT_ATOMS: atom_id res chain seq x y z
N MET A 1 11.12 -1.02 6.88
CA MET A 1 10.08 -1.27 5.87
C MET A 1 8.66 -0.94 6.37
N PHE A 2 8.18 -1.50 7.49
CA PHE A 2 6.80 -1.25 7.95
C PHE A 2 6.42 0.22 8.16
N ILE A 3 7.30 1.02 8.76
CA ILE A 3 7.03 2.45 8.99
C ILE A 3 6.77 3.19 7.66
N ILE A 4 7.60 2.96 6.64
CA ILE A 4 7.44 3.63 5.34
C ILE A 4 6.20 3.13 4.59
N MET A 5 5.85 1.84 4.74
CA MET A 5 4.59 1.29 4.23
C MET A 5 3.39 1.98 4.88
N SER A 6 3.40 2.14 6.21
CA SER A 6 2.34 2.85 6.94
C SER A 6 2.21 4.31 6.50
N PHE A 7 3.31 5.00 6.21
CA PHE A 7 3.26 6.35 5.63
C PHE A 7 2.64 6.35 4.23
N ALA A 8 3.00 5.42 3.35
CA ALA A 8 2.41 5.31 2.01
C ALA A 8 0.89 5.04 2.09
N PHE A 9 0.47 4.05 2.89
CA PHE A 9 -0.94 3.68 3.01
C PHE A 9 -1.76 4.76 3.73
N GLY A 10 -1.21 5.34 4.80
CA GLY A 10 -1.83 6.45 5.51
C GLY A 10 -2.01 7.66 4.61
N MET A 11 -1.01 7.98 3.79
CA MET A 11 -1.08 9.05 2.80
C MET A 11 -2.15 8.79 1.73
N ALA A 12 -2.24 7.56 1.22
CA ALA A 12 -3.26 7.18 0.24
C ALA A 12 -4.68 7.30 0.81
N PHE A 13 -4.93 6.80 2.03
CA PHE A 13 -6.20 6.99 2.71
C PHE A 13 -6.50 8.48 2.96
N PHE A 14 -5.51 9.23 3.43
CA PHE A 14 -5.65 10.66 3.68
C PHE A 14 -6.08 11.43 2.43
N ILE A 15 -5.41 11.20 1.30
CA ILE A 15 -5.73 11.83 0.01
C ILE A 15 -7.17 11.52 -0.40
N LEU A 16 -7.58 10.25 -0.34
CA LEU A 16 -8.94 9.84 -0.71
C LEU A 16 -10.00 10.49 0.17
N ILE A 17 -9.80 10.48 1.49
CA ILE A 17 -10.72 11.07 2.47
C ILE A 17 -10.78 12.59 2.32
N LEU A 18 -9.64 13.25 2.10
CA LEU A 18 -9.56 14.69 1.89
C LEU A 18 -10.35 15.09 0.64
N MET A 19 -10.11 14.43 -0.50
CA MET A 19 -10.84 14.72 -1.74
C MET A 19 -12.33 14.45 -1.60
N ALA A 20 -12.72 13.34 -0.97
CA ALA A 20 -14.13 13.01 -0.74
C ALA A 20 -14.83 14.05 0.16
N SER A 21 -14.18 14.44 1.25
CA SER A 21 -14.74 15.40 2.21
C SER A 21 -14.95 16.78 1.57
N TYR A 22 -13.95 17.31 0.86
CA TYR A 22 -14.04 18.62 0.22
C TYR A 22 -15.06 18.63 -0.92
N ASN A 23 -15.16 17.54 -1.67
CA ASN A 23 -16.17 17.39 -2.72
C ASN A 23 -17.59 17.33 -2.15
N TRP A 24 -17.81 16.60 -1.04
CA TRP A 24 -19.14 16.49 -0.41
C TRP A 24 -19.59 17.76 0.31
N THR A 25 -18.65 18.57 0.80
CA THR A 25 -18.96 19.85 1.47
C THR A 25 -18.89 21.05 0.54
N GLU A 26 -18.68 20.84 -0.76
CA GLU A 26 -18.50 21.89 -1.78
C GLU A 26 -17.42 22.92 -1.41
N ARG A 27 -16.36 22.47 -0.72
CA ARG A 27 -15.25 23.33 -0.28
C ARG A 27 -14.15 23.38 -1.33
N PRO A 28 -13.50 24.54 -1.54
CA PRO A 28 -12.41 24.65 -2.48
C PRO A 28 -11.18 23.90 -1.97
N LEU A 29 -10.67 23.01 -2.82
CA LEU A 29 -9.39 22.32 -2.65
C LEU A 29 -8.48 22.80 -3.77
N GLY A 30 -7.37 23.44 -3.42
CA GLY A 30 -6.39 23.98 -4.37
C GLY A 30 -5.50 22.90 -4.98
N ASP A 31 -5.03 23.14 -6.21
CA ASP A 31 -4.20 22.18 -6.93
C ASP A 31 -2.77 22.12 -6.35
N ALA A 32 -2.29 23.18 -5.68
CA ALA A 32 -0.98 23.19 -5.05
C ALA A 32 -0.89 22.13 -3.94
N VAL A 33 -1.92 22.03 -3.09
CA VAL A 33 -1.99 21.04 -2.02
C VAL A 33 -2.08 19.63 -2.60
N VAL A 34 -3.00 19.42 -3.55
CA VAL A 34 -3.19 18.10 -4.21
C VAL A 34 -1.91 17.62 -4.87
N ASN A 35 -1.21 18.48 -5.62
CA ASN A 35 0.04 18.13 -6.28
C ASN A 35 1.16 17.84 -5.28
N ARG A 36 1.25 18.60 -4.18
CA ARG A 36 2.25 18.34 -3.12
C ARG A 36 1.99 16.99 -2.45
N LEU A 37 0.73 16.69 -2.14
CA LEU A 37 0.33 15.41 -1.57
C LEU A 37 0.61 14.25 -2.53
N GLY A 38 0.30 14.40 -3.82
CA GLY A 38 0.60 13.40 -4.84
C GLY A 38 2.09 13.13 -4.99
N ASN A 39 2.92 14.17 -5.06
CA ASN A 39 4.37 14.02 -5.12
C ASN A 39 4.92 13.30 -3.88
N LEU A 40 4.41 13.63 -2.69
CA LEU A 40 4.84 12.99 -1.45
C LEU A 40 4.40 11.50 -1.39
N LEU A 41 3.19 11.18 -1.85
CA LEU A 41 2.75 9.79 -2.02
C LEU A 41 3.70 9.03 -2.94
N GLY A 42 4.06 9.61 -4.10
CA GLY A 42 5.02 9.01 -5.03
C GLY A 42 6.40 8.74 -4.38
N VAL A 43 6.89 9.66 -3.55
CA VAL A 43 8.15 9.49 -2.80
C VAL A 43 8.04 8.33 -1.81
N PHE A 44 6.93 8.23 -1.07
CA PHE A 44 6.74 7.12 -0.13
C PHE A 44 6.63 5.77 -0.86
N VAL A 45 5.93 5.70 -1.99
CA VAL A 45 5.85 4.48 -2.81
C VAL A 45 7.25 4.10 -3.32
N ALA A 46 8.02 5.05 -3.85
CA ALA A 46 9.39 4.81 -4.28
C ALA A 46 10.29 4.33 -3.13
N ALA A 47 10.13 4.90 -1.93
CA ALA A 47 10.87 4.47 -0.75
C ALA A 47 10.48 3.05 -0.31
N VAL A 48 9.19 2.68 -0.34
CA VAL A 48 8.75 1.30 -0.11
C VAL A 48 9.41 0.35 -1.10
N MET A 49 9.35 0.67 -2.40
CA MET A 49 9.97 -0.13 -3.47
C MET A 49 11.48 -0.29 -3.26
N TYR A 50 12.18 0.78 -2.88
CA TYR A 50 13.59 0.74 -2.54
C TYR A 50 13.88 -0.23 -1.38
N PHE A 51 13.13 -0.14 -0.27
CA PHE A 51 13.34 -1.03 0.86
C PHE A 51 12.99 -2.48 0.55
N VAL A 52 11.98 -2.73 -0.29
CA VAL A 52 11.66 -4.07 -0.78
C VAL A 52 12.82 -4.62 -1.61
N ALA A 53 13.37 -3.83 -2.53
CA ALA A 53 14.53 -4.24 -3.31
C ALA A 53 15.75 -4.55 -2.43
N VAL A 54 16.07 -3.68 -1.47
CA VAL A 54 17.17 -3.89 -0.52
C VAL A 54 16.95 -5.15 0.32
N TYR A 55 15.71 -5.42 0.76
CA TYR A 55 15.37 -6.61 1.53
C TYR A 55 15.66 -7.89 0.73
N HIS A 56 15.14 -7.99 -0.50
CA HIS A 56 15.34 -9.18 -1.33
C HIS A 56 16.79 -9.33 -1.79
N LEU A 57 17.48 -8.23 -2.12
CA LEU A 57 18.91 -8.28 -2.45
C LEU A 57 19.76 -8.74 -1.26
N GLY A 58 19.43 -8.28 -0.06
CA GLY A 58 20.10 -8.71 1.17
C GLY A 58 19.92 -10.20 1.44
N ASN A 59 18.71 -10.73 1.20
CA ASN A 59 18.44 -12.16 1.36
C ASN A 59 19.09 -13.01 0.27
N LEU A 60 19.09 -12.56 -0.99
CA LEU A 60 19.78 -13.26 -2.08
C LEU A 60 21.29 -13.36 -1.86
N TYR A 61 21.88 -12.45 -1.09
CA TYR A 61 23.30 -12.52 -0.73
C TYR A 61 23.61 -13.65 0.26
N LEU A 62 22.65 -14.04 1.11
CA LEU A 62 22.81 -15.11 2.08
C LEU A 62 22.32 -16.43 1.48
N ALA A 63 23.24 -17.37 1.24
CA ALA A 63 22.92 -18.66 0.63
C ALA A 63 21.86 -19.47 1.40
N GLU A 64 21.77 -19.30 2.72
CA GLU A 64 20.74 -19.91 3.58
C GLU A 64 19.32 -19.48 3.21
N ASN A 65 19.15 -18.27 2.67
CA ASN A 65 17.85 -17.73 2.28
C ASN A 65 17.51 -18.00 0.81
N ALA A 66 18.37 -18.68 0.06
CA ALA A 66 18.21 -18.88 -1.37
C ALA A 66 16.89 -19.59 -1.72
N ASP A 67 16.50 -20.59 -0.93
CA ASP A 67 15.27 -21.36 -1.18
C ASP A 67 14.01 -20.55 -0.86
N VAL A 68 14.04 -19.73 0.20
CA VAL A 68 12.94 -18.82 0.56
C VAL A 68 12.76 -17.74 -0.51
N GLU A 69 13.87 -17.18 -1.00
CA GLU A 69 13.83 -16.16 -2.06
C GLU A 69 13.39 -16.75 -3.41
N ASN A 70 13.81 -17.97 -3.73
CA ASN A 70 13.35 -18.67 -4.93
C ASN A 70 11.82 -18.92 -4.87
N PHE A 71 11.32 -19.34 -3.70
CA PHE A 71 9.88 -19.45 -3.47
C PHE A 71 9.16 -18.10 -3.66
N MET A 72 9.63 -17.01 -3.05
CA MET A 72 8.94 -15.74 -3.18
C MET A 72 9.03 -15.14 -4.59
N LEU A 73 10.19 -15.21 -5.24
CA LEU A 73 10.48 -14.44 -6.45
C LEU A 73 10.28 -15.22 -7.75
N VAL A 74 10.32 -16.55 -7.73
CA VAL A 74 10.40 -17.37 -8.96
C VAL A 74 9.32 -18.46 -9.02
N ASP A 75 9.21 -19.34 -8.03
CA ASP A 75 8.39 -20.57 -8.13
C ASP A 75 7.41 -20.81 -6.96
N GLY A 76 6.98 -19.76 -6.27
CA GLY A 76 5.98 -19.83 -5.18
C GLY A 76 4.53 -19.75 -5.65
N GLY A 77 4.29 -19.86 -6.96
CA GLY A 77 2.95 -19.83 -7.55
C GLY A 77 2.21 -18.52 -7.29
N ILE A 78 1.14 -18.58 -6.48
CA ILE A 78 0.31 -17.40 -6.19
C ILE A 78 1.10 -16.29 -5.49
N TYR A 79 2.02 -16.64 -4.58
CA TYR A 79 2.79 -15.65 -3.83
C TYR A 79 3.73 -14.85 -4.74
N THR A 80 4.39 -15.53 -5.69
CA THR A 80 5.22 -14.90 -6.72
C THR A 80 4.40 -13.99 -7.64
N ASN A 81 3.22 -14.44 -8.07
CA ASN A 81 2.33 -13.61 -8.89
C ASN A 81 1.83 -12.37 -8.14
N LEU A 82 1.45 -12.53 -6.87
CA LEU A 82 1.02 -11.43 -6.01
C LEU A 82 2.16 -10.44 -5.75
N PHE A 83 3.38 -10.93 -5.52
CA PHE A 83 4.55 -10.08 -5.39
C PHE A 83 4.79 -9.25 -6.65
N TRP A 84 4.96 -9.88 -7.81
CA TRP A 84 5.30 -9.15 -9.04
C TRP A 84 4.16 -8.30 -9.59
N TYR A 85 2.98 -8.89 -9.78
CA TYR A 85 1.88 -8.18 -10.43
C TYR A 85 1.10 -7.31 -9.46
N GLY A 86 0.85 -7.79 -8.24
CA GLY A 86 0.03 -7.06 -7.26
C GLY A 86 0.82 -6.00 -6.49
N GLN A 87 1.98 -6.35 -5.93
CA GLN A 87 2.78 -5.39 -5.16
C GLN A 87 3.65 -4.53 -6.06
N ILE A 88 4.54 -5.13 -6.86
CA ILE A 88 5.56 -4.38 -7.63
C ILE A 88 4.92 -3.55 -8.74
N ILE A 89 4.11 -4.17 -9.61
CA ILE A 89 3.51 -3.48 -10.75
C ILE A 89 2.32 -2.63 -10.31
N LEU A 90 1.27 -3.26 -9.77
CA LEU A 90 0.01 -2.59 -9.47
C LEU A 90 0.12 -1.62 -8.28
N GLY A 91 0.84 -1.99 -7.22
CA GLY A 91 1.02 -1.17 -6.01
C GLY A 91 2.17 -0.16 -6.07
N GLY A 92 3.16 -0.40 -6.93
CA GLY A 92 4.40 0.38 -7.00
C GLY A 92 4.53 1.17 -8.30
N LEU A 93 4.84 0.46 -9.40
CA LEU A 93 5.20 1.08 -10.68
C LEU A 93 4.05 1.86 -11.32
N VAL A 94 2.84 1.31 -11.34
CA VAL A 94 1.67 1.96 -11.94
C VAL A 94 1.31 3.27 -11.20
N PRO A 95 1.18 3.30 -9.86
CA PRO A 95 0.93 4.54 -9.13
C PRO A 95 2.01 5.60 -9.35
N MET A 96 3.29 5.21 -9.35
CA MET A 96 4.39 6.13 -9.63
C MET A 96 4.29 6.71 -11.04
N ALA A 97 3.99 5.89 -12.04
CA ALA A 97 3.77 6.35 -13.41
C ALA A 97 2.59 7.34 -13.47
N LEU A 98 1.46 7.03 -12.84
CA LEU A 98 0.29 7.91 -12.80
C LEU A 98 0.59 9.26 -12.14
N ILE A 99 1.39 9.28 -11.06
CA ILE A 99 1.73 10.50 -10.31
C ILE A 99 2.72 11.38 -11.08
N TYR A 100 3.77 10.78 -11.67
CA TYR A 100 4.88 11.53 -12.27
C TYR A 100 4.76 11.75 -13.78
N HIS A 101 3.77 11.14 -14.45
CA HIS A 101 3.59 11.34 -15.89
C HIS A 101 3.16 12.79 -16.20
N PRO A 102 3.91 13.54 -17.05
CA PRO A 102 3.64 14.95 -17.29
C PRO A 102 2.23 15.28 -17.77
N ALA A 103 1.63 14.40 -18.58
CA ALA A 103 0.28 14.61 -19.12
C ALA A 103 -0.85 14.37 -18.10
N LEU A 104 -0.56 13.73 -16.97
CA LEU A 104 -1.55 13.40 -15.93
C LEU A 104 -1.40 14.24 -14.66
N LYS A 105 -0.38 15.10 -14.62
CA LYS A 105 -0.08 15.97 -13.49
C LYS A 105 -1.25 16.92 -13.22
N GLY A 106 -1.63 17.04 -11.95
CA GLY A 106 -2.76 17.89 -11.53
C GLY A 106 -4.15 17.26 -11.68
N ASN A 107 -4.27 16.08 -12.29
CA ASN A 107 -5.56 15.40 -12.39
C ASN A 107 -5.94 14.70 -11.07
N ARG A 108 -6.98 15.20 -10.41
CA ARG A 108 -7.50 14.68 -9.12
C ARG A 108 -7.99 13.23 -9.23
N THR A 109 -8.64 12.89 -10.33
CA THR A 109 -9.13 11.52 -10.58
C THR A 109 -7.96 10.55 -10.72
N THR A 110 -6.88 10.97 -11.41
CA THR A 110 -5.66 10.17 -11.51
C THR A 110 -5.00 9.96 -10.16
N LEU A 111 -4.92 11.01 -9.33
CA LEU A 111 -4.37 10.87 -7.98
C LEU A 111 -5.22 9.94 -7.09
N GLY A 112 -6.54 10.02 -7.20
CA GLY A 112 -7.45 9.10 -6.52
C GLY A 112 -7.24 7.65 -6.95
N LEU A 113 -7.11 7.40 -8.26
CA LEU A 113 -6.80 6.08 -8.79
C LEU A 113 -5.44 5.57 -8.30
N ALA A 114 -4.40 6.41 -8.36
CA ALA A 114 -3.07 6.05 -7.84
C ALA A 114 -3.13 5.68 -6.34
N SER A 115 -3.86 6.45 -5.54
CA SER A 115 -4.05 6.18 -4.11
C SER A 115 -4.76 4.85 -3.87
N LEU A 116 -5.82 4.55 -4.63
CA LEU A 116 -6.52 3.27 -4.53
C LEU A 116 -5.62 2.09 -4.89
N LEU A 117 -4.83 2.22 -5.96
CA LEU A 117 -3.89 1.19 -6.38
C LEU A 117 -2.79 0.94 -5.34
N VAL A 118 -2.28 1.99 -4.68
CA VAL A 118 -1.35 1.87 -3.55
C VAL A 118 -1.97 1.09 -2.39
N LEU A 119 -3.25 1.33 -2.07
CA LEU A 119 -3.95 0.59 -1.01
C LEU A 119 -4.14 -0.89 -1.38
N ILE A 120 -4.56 -1.19 -2.62
CA ILE A 120 -4.71 -2.56 -3.11
C ILE A 120 -3.37 -3.28 -3.08
N GLY A 121 -2.33 -2.68 -3.65
CA GLY A 121 -0.98 -3.23 -3.62
C GLY A 121 -0.42 -3.37 -2.20
N GLY A 122 -0.80 -2.48 -1.28
CA GLY A 122 -0.46 -2.57 0.13
C GLY A 122 -1.10 -3.77 0.84
N VAL A 123 -2.37 -4.05 0.56
CA VAL A 123 -3.04 -5.28 1.05
C VAL A 123 -2.34 -6.52 0.49
N VAL A 124 -2.00 -6.52 -0.80
CA VAL A 124 -1.23 -7.61 -1.42
C VAL A 124 0.14 -7.77 -0.75
N GLN A 125 0.84 -6.68 -0.48
CA GLN A 125 2.14 -6.70 0.19
C GLN A 125 2.04 -7.28 1.60
N LEU A 126 1.02 -6.91 2.38
CA LEU A 126 0.76 -7.49 3.70
C LEU A 126 0.42 -8.98 3.60
N TYR A 127 -0.34 -9.38 2.59
CA TYR A 127 -0.67 -10.79 2.35
C TYR A 127 0.58 -11.61 2.03
N VAL A 128 1.43 -11.15 1.10
CA VAL A 128 2.69 -11.84 0.75
C VAL A 128 3.60 -11.90 1.98
N LEU A 129 3.71 -10.82 2.74
CA LEU A 129 4.58 -10.77 3.91
C LEU A 129 4.13 -11.68 5.05
N ILE A 130 2.84 -11.68 5.37
CA ILE A 130 2.29 -12.44 6.50
C ILE A 130 2.00 -13.88 6.08
N ILE A 131 1.17 -14.08 5.07
CA ILE A 131 0.74 -15.41 4.63
C ILE A 131 1.86 -16.10 3.86
N GLY A 132 2.50 -15.42 2.90
CA GLY A 132 3.62 -16.00 2.15
C GLY A 132 4.81 -16.31 3.06
N GLY A 133 5.10 -15.45 4.03
CA GLY A 133 6.13 -15.69 5.05
C GLY A 133 5.84 -16.89 5.96
N GLN A 134 4.56 -17.17 6.25
CA GLN A 134 4.14 -18.34 7.04
C GLN A 134 3.95 -19.60 6.20
N ALA A 135 3.73 -19.46 4.90
CA ALA A 135 3.48 -20.59 4.00
C ALA A 135 4.75 -21.40 3.72
N TYR A 136 5.91 -20.75 3.75
CA TYR A 136 7.19 -21.42 3.55
C TYR A 136 7.54 -22.31 4.77
N PRO A 137 7.90 -23.58 4.56
CA PRO A 137 8.15 -24.51 5.66
C PRO A 137 9.37 -24.11 6.47
N LEU A 138 9.19 -24.03 7.80
CA LEU A 138 10.29 -23.84 8.73
C LEU A 138 11.07 -25.15 8.92
N GLU A 139 12.39 -25.08 8.89
CA GLU A 139 13.25 -26.21 9.25
C GLU A 139 13.18 -26.44 10.78
N MET A 140 12.22 -27.25 11.21
CA MET A 140 11.97 -27.49 12.64
C MET A 140 13.04 -28.36 13.30
N PHE A 141 13.68 -29.25 12.52
CA PHE A 141 14.67 -30.21 13.03
C PHE A 141 15.91 -30.22 12.13
N PRO A 142 16.89 -29.33 12.38
CA PRO A 142 18.10 -29.25 11.56
C PRO A 142 18.81 -30.60 11.46
N GLY A 143 19.09 -31.05 10.23
CA GLY A 143 19.79 -32.31 9.97
C GLY A 143 18.98 -33.60 10.22
N LYS A 144 17.64 -33.49 10.29
CA LYS A 144 16.73 -34.66 10.38
C LYS A 144 15.75 -34.64 9.21
N GLU A 145 15.55 -35.80 8.58
CA GLU A 145 14.54 -35.99 7.55
C GLU A 145 13.18 -36.26 8.21
N ILE A 146 12.17 -35.42 7.91
CA ILE A 146 10.81 -35.63 8.41
C ILE A 146 10.14 -36.65 7.49
N LEU A 147 9.85 -37.83 8.06
CA LEU A 147 9.29 -38.96 7.29
C LEU A 147 7.80 -38.76 6.97
N GLU A 148 7.03 -38.08 7.84
CA GLU A 148 5.59 -37.81 7.64
C GLU A 148 5.13 -36.49 8.32
N GLY A 149 4.12 -35.84 7.74
CA GLY A 149 3.25 -34.85 8.41
C GLY A 149 3.67 -33.37 8.36
N TYR A 150 4.96 -33.05 8.33
CA TYR A 150 5.45 -31.66 8.41
C TYR A 150 6.57 -31.40 7.39
N GLY A 151 6.50 -30.28 6.66
CA GLY A 151 7.56 -29.86 5.72
C GLY A 151 7.12 -29.36 4.34
N GLY A 152 5.82 -29.37 4.02
CA GLY A 152 5.29 -28.84 2.75
C GLY A 152 4.86 -27.37 2.85
N ILE A 153 4.69 -26.72 1.69
CA ILE A 153 4.12 -25.37 1.60
C ILE A 153 2.68 -25.39 2.14
N ALA A 154 2.39 -24.56 3.14
CA ALA A 154 1.06 -24.49 3.71
C ALA A 154 0.09 -23.79 2.75
N ALA A 155 -1.05 -24.44 2.48
CA ALA A 155 -2.14 -23.84 1.71
C ALA A 155 -3.01 -22.97 2.62
N TYR A 156 -3.23 -21.72 2.23
CA TYR A 156 -4.14 -20.81 2.91
C TYR A 156 -5.25 -20.36 1.96
N THR A 157 -6.49 -20.62 2.36
CA THR A 157 -7.67 -20.11 1.65
C THR A 157 -8.48 -19.29 2.65
N PRO A 158 -8.65 -17.97 2.43
CA PRO A 158 -9.40 -17.13 3.35
C PRO A 158 -10.87 -17.58 3.40
N SER A 159 -11.37 -17.76 4.60
CA SER A 159 -12.76 -18.07 4.86
C SER A 159 -13.64 -16.82 4.73
N LEU A 160 -14.95 -17.04 4.55
CA LEU A 160 -15.93 -15.96 4.46
C LEU A 160 -15.89 -15.05 5.72
N PRO A 161 -15.87 -15.57 6.97
CA PRO A 161 -15.78 -14.73 8.15
C PRO A 161 -14.52 -13.87 8.22
N GLU A 162 -13.35 -14.41 7.83
CA GLU A 162 -12.09 -13.65 7.81
C GLU A 162 -12.17 -12.47 6.82
N THR A 163 -12.74 -12.71 5.64
CA THR A 163 -12.91 -11.69 4.61
C THR A 163 -13.87 -10.59 5.08
N VAL A 164 -15.00 -10.99 5.69
CA VAL A 164 -15.99 -10.04 6.23
C VAL A 164 -15.41 -9.23 7.39
N LEU A 165 -14.59 -9.83 8.26
CA LEU A 165 -13.90 -9.12 9.34
C LEU A 165 -12.91 -8.08 8.80
N GLY A 166 -12.12 -8.43 7.78
CA GLY A 166 -11.19 -7.50 7.15
C GLY A 166 -11.89 -6.28 6.54
N ILE A 167 -12.94 -6.51 5.75
CA ILE A 167 -13.74 -5.42 5.16
C ILE A 167 -14.48 -4.62 6.24
N GLY A 168 -15.04 -5.30 7.24
CA GLY A 168 -15.77 -4.68 8.35
C GLY A 168 -14.90 -3.73 9.16
N GLY A 169 -13.65 -4.10 9.44
CA GLY A 169 -12.69 -3.23 10.12
C GLY A 169 -12.43 -1.92 9.37
N ILE A 170 -12.24 -2.00 8.05
CA ILE A 170 -12.07 -0.83 7.19
C ILE A 170 -13.35 0.03 7.20
N ALA A 171 -14.52 -0.59 7.08
CA ALA A 171 -15.79 0.12 7.08
C ALA A 171 -16.04 0.88 8.39
N VAL A 172 -15.79 0.24 9.54
CA VAL A 172 -15.94 0.87 10.86
C VAL A 172 -14.98 2.05 11.02
N ALA A 173 -13.72 1.90 10.60
CA ALA A 173 -12.74 2.98 10.63
C ALA A 173 -13.18 4.17 9.77
N LEU A 174 -13.66 3.93 8.55
CA LEU A 174 -14.15 4.98 7.66
C LEU A 174 -15.40 5.68 8.22
N ILE A 175 -16.35 4.92 8.80
CA ILE A 175 -17.53 5.49 9.46
C ILE A 175 -17.10 6.40 10.62
N ALA A 176 -16.16 5.95 11.45
CA ALA A 176 -15.64 6.75 12.55
C ALA A 176 -15.00 8.05 12.06
N VAL A 177 -14.18 8.01 11.00
CA VAL A 177 -13.56 9.20 10.42
C VAL A 177 -14.61 10.17 9.86
N VAL A 178 -15.58 9.67 9.09
CA VAL A 178 -16.66 10.51 8.54
C VAL A 178 -17.46 11.17 9.66
N PHE A 179 -17.78 10.41 10.71
CA PHE A 179 -18.49 10.95 11.88
C PHE A 179 -17.68 12.04 12.58
N LEU A 180 -16.40 11.79 12.84
CA LEU A 180 -15.50 12.74 13.49
C LEU A 180 -15.35 14.04 12.68
N VAL A 181 -15.12 13.94 11.37
CA VAL A 181 -14.99 15.11 10.47
C VAL A 181 -16.30 15.90 10.35
N LYS A 182 -17.46 15.22 10.45
CA LYS A 182 -18.77 15.88 10.39
C LYS A 182 -19.06 16.73 11.63
N PHE A 183 -18.68 16.26 12.82
CA PHE A 183 -19.05 16.90 14.08
C PHE A 183 -17.94 17.76 14.70
N LEU A 184 -16.69 17.56 14.33
CA LEU A 184 -15.54 18.30 14.87
C LEU A 184 -14.86 19.13 13.77
N PRO A 185 -14.36 20.34 14.07
CA PRO A 185 -13.73 21.23 13.10
C PRO A 185 -12.29 20.79 12.79
N PHE A 186 -12.12 19.58 12.25
CA PHE A 186 -10.81 19.04 11.87
C PHE A 186 -10.29 19.57 10.54
N LEU A 187 -11.19 19.88 9.59
CA LEU A 187 -10.82 20.36 8.26
C LEU A 187 -11.01 21.88 8.15
N PRO A 188 -10.02 22.61 7.61
CA PRO A 188 -10.15 24.04 7.38
C PRO A 188 -11.28 24.34 6.40
N GLU A 189 -11.85 25.54 6.50
CA GLU A 189 -12.98 25.95 5.64
C GLU A 189 -12.59 26.07 4.16
N SER A 190 -11.33 26.44 3.89
CA SER A 190 -10.78 26.54 2.54
C SER A 190 -9.35 25.98 2.50
N LEU A 191 -9.06 25.24 1.44
CA LEU A 191 -7.70 24.90 1.01
C LEU A 191 -7.44 25.42 -0.41
N ALA A 192 -8.13 26.49 -0.81
CA ALA A 192 -7.87 27.16 -2.07
C ALA A 192 -6.41 27.61 -2.15
N ASP A 193 -5.86 27.68 -3.36
CA ASP A 193 -4.45 28.03 -3.56
C ASP A 193 -4.12 29.42 -2.98
N GLU A 194 -5.07 30.35 -3.01
CA GLU A 194 -4.94 31.69 -2.39
C GLU A 194 -4.69 31.66 -0.88
N VAL A 195 -5.17 30.63 -0.18
CA VAL A 195 -5.02 30.47 1.28
C VAL A 195 -3.85 29.54 1.62
N ALA A 196 -3.66 28.49 0.83
CA ALA A 196 -2.78 27.37 1.16
C ALA A 196 -1.41 27.43 0.49
N ASP A 197 -1.23 28.20 -0.60
CA ASP A 197 0.04 28.33 -1.30
C ASP A 197 0.82 29.57 -0.83
N PRO A 198 1.96 29.42 -0.10
CA PRO A 198 2.79 30.55 0.31
C PRO A 198 3.44 31.30 -0.86
N HIS A 199 3.34 30.80 -2.09
CA HIS A 199 3.85 31.44 -3.30
C HIS A 199 2.74 31.92 -4.25
N HIS A 200 1.49 31.93 -3.80
CA HIS A 200 0.37 32.41 -4.61
C HIS A 200 0.58 33.88 -5.03
N LYS A 201 0.61 34.12 -6.34
CA LYS A 201 0.53 35.47 -6.91
C LYS A 201 -0.90 35.61 -7.43
N GLY A 202 -1.67 36.49 -6.77
CA GLY A 202 -3.07 36.78 -7.12
C GLY A 202 -3.25 37.38 -8.50
#